data_AF-A0A3N2MBZ8-F1
#
_entry.id   AF-A0A3N2MBZ8-F1
#
_cell.length_a   1.000
_cell.length_b   1.000
_cell.length_c   1.000
_cell.angle_alpha   90.00
_cell.angle_beta   90.00
_cell.angle_gamma   90.00
#
_symmetry.space_group_name_H-M   'P 1'
#
loop_
_entity.id
_entity.type
_entity.pdbx_description
1 polymer ?
#
loop_
_entity_poly.entity_id
_entity_poly.type
_entity_poly.pdbx_seq_one_letter_code
_entity_poly.pdbx_strand_id
1 'polypeptide(L)'
;MKKYIYAIAFLPMLGLWACSADEGTMPGTDKEPVVTVYTYAPTDPALNPDNDVTVRFATNSATTDVYYMYQLTTEVDAEVEKNEAAFIDKVISTGQKISVNGAENVEINLIDIHGANTICAVAVGNGGKTLGSATFLGLDWEQKKLGTFYIQQAFIGTKSTEAALEVCTTDPSLYRIKDAFGEGYSMKMQLLNKQGQDEDGVYTLFRIPATHTPWKVKLQNGTTPDLWVQDIGYWQGNASFVTDVTGYENGFYKDDGSAFFRIAWMAGDMGCVSYDTPSYFVPYE
;
A
#
# COMPACT_ATOMS: atom_id res chain seq x y z
N MET A 1 -6.49 28.23 27.29
CA MET A 1 -5.48 27.48 26.51
C MET A 1 -5.73 25.98 26.72
N LYS A 2 -6.60 25.38 25.91
CA LYS A 2 -6.79 23.93 25.87
C LYS A 2 -5.88 23.41 24.76
N LYS A 3 -4.86 22.65 25.15
CA LYS A 3 -3.95 21.96 24.24
C LYS A 3 -4.73 20.78 23.66
N TYR A 4 -5.20 20.90 22.44
CA TYR A 4 -5.68 19.73 21.70
C TYR A 4 -4.43 18.96 21.28
N ILE A 5 -4.28 17.77 21.85
CA ILE A 5 -3.21 16.84 21.53
C ILE A 5 -3.51 16.37 20.11
N TYR A 6 -2.82 16.97 19.14
CA TYR A 6 -2.60 16.35 17.85
C TYR A 6 -1.84 15.06 18.10
N ALA A 7 -2.55 13.93 18.16
CA ALA A 7 -1.93 12.62 18.15
C ALA A 7 -1.38 12.38 16.73
N ILE A 8 -0.28 13.06 16.41
CA ILE A 8 0.58 12.72 15.27
C ILE A 8 1.25 11.41 15.66
N ALA A 9 0.66 10.30 15.24
CA ALA A 9 1.33 9.01 15.27
C ALA A 9 2.41 9.02 14.18
N PHE A 10 3.60 9.51 14.54
CA PHE A 10 4.82 9.31 13.79
C PHE A 10 5.16 7.81 13.87
N LEU A 11 4.62 7.03 12.94
CA LEU A 11 4.98 5.61 12.81
C LEU A 11 6.19 5.50 11.87
N PRO A 12 7.33 4.95 12.35
CA PRO A 12 8.44 4.66 11.46
C PRO A 12 7.99 3.64 10.43
N MET A 13 8.33 3.89 9.16
CA MET A 13 8.05 3.05 8.00
C MET A 13 8.50 1.60 8.21
N LEU A 14 7.62 0.78 8.78
CA LEU A 14 7.67 -0.68 8.79
C LEU A 14 6.22 -1.17 8.88
N GLY A 15 5.49 -0.97 7.79
CA GLY A 15 4.07 -1.32 7.67
C GLY A 15 3.59 -1.13 6.24
N LEU A 16 4.12 -1.91 5.29
CA LEU A 16 3.49 -2.09 3.98
C LEU A 16 2.26 -2.99 4.12
N TRP A 17 1.30 -2.51 4.90
CA TRP A 17 -0.06 -2.98 5.01
C TRP A 17 -0.90 -1.76 5.34
N ALA A 18 -1.92 -1.51 4.52
CA ALA A 18 -2.98 -0.56 4.81
C ALA A 18 -3.37 -0.68 6.30
N CYS A 19 -3.51 0.48 6.97
CA CYS A 19 -3.95 0.57 8.35
C CYS A 19 -5.07 -0.45 8.61
N SER A 20 -4.81 -1.42 9.49
CA SER A 20 -5.85 -2.27 10.05
C SER A 20 -6.89 -1.38 10.70
N ALA A 21 -8.15 -1.65 10.37
CA ALA A 21 -9.32 -0.96 10.87
C ALA A 21 -9.23 -0.70 12.37
N ASP A 22 -9.28 0.56 12.75
CA ASP A 22 -9.98 0.93 13.97
C ASP A 22 -11.41 1.25 13.50
N GLU A 23 -12.36 0.38 13.83
CA GLU A 23 -13.78 0.65 13.65
C GLU A 23 -14.13 1.88 14.51
N GLY A 24 -13.99 3.06 13.91
CA GLY A 24 -14.48 4.30 14.48
C GLY A 24 -15.98 4.19 14.71
N THR A 25 -16.37 4.24 15.98
CA THR A 25 -17.73 4.25 16.50
C THR A 25 -18.69 5.15 15.68
N MET A 26 -19.92 4.67 15.54
CA MET A 26 -21.10 5.31 14.93
C MET A 26 -21.11 6.86 14.92
N PRO A 27 -21.68 7.51 13.89
CA PRO A 27 -21.80 8.96 13.82
C PRO A 27 -22.37 9.56 15.11
N GLY A 28 -21.57 10.40 15.78
CA GLY A 28 -21.96 11.03 17.04
C GLY A 28 -23.04 12.09 16.84
N THR A 29 -23.93 12.26 17.82
CA THR A 29 -24.94 13.34 17.88
C THR A 29 -24.34 14.69 18.30
N ASP A 30 -23.07 14.93 17.94
CA ASP A 30 -22.38 16.16 18.29
C ASP A 30 -23.01 17.36 17.56
N LYS A 31 -23.05 18.50 18.25
CA LYS A 31 -23.65 19.72 17.72
C LYS A 31 -22.77 20.42 16.68
N GLU A 32 -21.46 20.20 16.75
CA GLU A 32 -20.48 20.71 15.80
C GLU A 32 -20.39 19.80 14.57
N PRO A 33 -20.22 20.34 13.36
CA PRO A 33 -20.03 19.53 12.17
C PRO A 33 -18.70 18.77 12.25
N VAL A 34 -18.71 17.48 11.91
CA VAL A 34 -17.50 16.62 11.94
C VAL A 34 -17.34 15.92 10.60
N VAL A 35 -16.08 15.78 10.20
CA VAL A 35 -15.64 14.84 9.16
C VAL A 35 -14.42 14.08 9.67
N THR A 36 -14.48 12.76 9.63
CA THR A 36 -13.33 11.88 9.83
C THR A 36 -12.89 11.35 8.47
N VAL A 37 -11.59 11.42 8.19
CA VAL A 37 -11.01 11.01 6.91
C VAL A 37 -10.27 9.70 7.12
N TYR A 38 -10.56 8.71 6.28
CA TYR A 38 -9.87 7.42 6.27
C TYR A 38 -9.27 7.17 4.89
N THR A 39 -8.12 6.52 4.84
CA THR A 39 -7.47 6.08 3.60
C THR A 39 -7.44 4.55 3.55
N TYR A 40 -7.74 4.00 2.38
CA TYR A 40 -7.75 2.56 2.11
C TYR A 40 -7.01 2.27 0.81
N ALA A 41 -6.41 1.08 0.73
CA ALA A 41 -5.97 0.55 -0.54
C ALA A 41 -7.19 0.42 -1.48
N PRO A 42 -7.08 0.85 -2.75
CA PRO A 42 -8.16 0.68 -3.71
C PRO A 42 -8.57 -0.79 -3.87
N THR A 43 -9.88 -1.02 -4.02
CA THR A 43 -10.43 -2.36 -4.30
C THR A 43 -10.65 -2.60 -5.79
N ASP A 44 -10.67 -1.53 -6.60
CA ASP A 44 -10.77 -1.62 -8.05
C ASP A 44 -9.41 -2.08 -8.62
N PRO A 45 -9.35 -3.22 -9.34
CA PRO A 45 -8.11 -3.72 -9.93
C PRO A 45 -7.53 -2.80 -11.01
N ALA A 46 -8.28 -1.83 -11.53
CA ALA A 46 -7.76 -0.83 -12.46
C ALA A 46 -6.95 0.28 -11.78
N LEU A 47 -7.01 0.38 -10.44
CA LEU A 47 -6.29 1.38 -9.67
C LEU A 47 -4.95 0.83 -9.16
N ASN A 48 -3.94 1.70 -9.15
CA ASN A 48 -2.59 1.39 -8.70
C ASN A 48 -2.45 1.72 -7.20
N PRO A 49 -2.39 0.74 -6.28
CA PRO A 49 -2.31 1.00 -4.84
C PRO A 49 -1.01 1.68 -4.38
N ASP A 50 -0.03 1.86 -5.26
CA ASP A 50 1.19 2.62 -4.95
C ASP A 50 0.94 4.13 -4.95
N ASN A 51 0.04 4.63 -5.81
CA ASN A 51 -0.20 6.07 -6.02
C ASN A 51 -1.68 6.45 -5.96
N ASP A 52 -2.58 5.46 -5.99
CA ASP A 52 -4.02 5.66 -5.91
C ASP A 52 -4.52 5.24 -4.52
N VAL A 53 -5.50 5.98 -4.00
CA VAL A 53 -6.05 5.77 -2.67
C VAL A 53 -7.56 5.98 -2.67
N THR A 54 -8.28 5.06 -2.04
CA THR A 54 -9.70 5.27 -1.72
C THR A 54 -9.78 6.03 -0.41
N VAL A 55 -10.44 7.19 -0.44
CA VAL A 55 -10.62 8.06 0.73
C VAL A 55 -12.08 8.04 1.15
N ARG A 56 -12.34 7.71 2.42
CA ARG A 56 -13.67 7.79 3.03
C ARG A 56 -13.79 9.03 3.90
N PHE A 57 -14.83 9.79 3.68
CA PHE A 57 -15.26 10.91 4.52
C PHE A 57 -16.47 10.46 5.32
N ALA A 58 -16.30 10.28 6.61
CA ALA A 58 -17.37 9.93 7.55
C ALA A 58 -17.85 11.20 8.25
N THR A 59 -19.08 11.61 8.00
CA THR A 59 -19.67 12.83 8.57
C THR A 59 -20.66 12.54 9.70
N ASN A 60 -20.94 13.55 10.52
CA ASN A 60 -22.00 13.49 11.53
C ASN A 60 -23.26 14.25 11.09
N SER A 61 -24.33 14.15 11.88
CA SER A 61 -25.63 14.76 11.56
C SER A 61 -25.64 16.29 11.53
N ALA A 62 -24.60 16.94 12.05
CA ALA A 62 -24.48 18.40 12.05
C ALA A 62 -23.84 18.95 10.77
N THR A 63 -23.23 18.09 9.94
CA THR A 63 -22.54 18.48 8.71
C THR A 63 -23.51 18.70 7.55
N THR A 64 -23.43 19.86 6.91
CA THR A 64 -24.19 20.20 5.69
C THR A 64 -23.33 20.14 4.44
N ASP A 65 -22.04 20.46 4.56
CA ASP A 65 -21.11 20.49 3.43
C ASP A 65 -19.74 19.96 3.85
N VAL A 66 -19.06 19.28 2.93
CA VAL A 66 -17.66 18.89 3.08
C VAL A 66 -16.87 19.41 1.89
N TYR A 67 -15.72 20.01 2.17
CA TYR A 67 -14.74 20.43 1.16
C TYR A 67 -13.43 19.73 1.44
N TYR A 68 -12.76 19.20 0.43
CA TYR A 68 -11.48 18.54 0.59
C TYR A 68 -10.43 19.06 -0.38
N MET A 69 -9.18 18.95 0.02
CA MET A 69 -8.01 19.12 -0.83
C MET A 69 -6.88 18.24 -0.32
N TYR A 70 -5.91 17.94 -1.16
CA TYR A 70 -4.68 17.29 -0.75
C TYR A 70 -3.49 18.08 -1.28
N GLN A 71 -2.41 18.08 -0.51
CA GLN A 71 -1.14 18.68 -0.88
C GLN A 71 -0.04 17.95 -0.10
N LEU A 72 1.24 18.28 -0.38
CA LEU A 72 2.35 17.66 0.33
C LEU A 72 2.20 17.88 1.83
N THR A 73 2.51 16.86 2.64
CA THR A 73 2.38 16.93 4.10
C THR A 73 3.17 18.10 4.67
N THR A 74 4.37 18.35 4.15
CA THR A 74 5.22 19.49 4.53
C THR A 74 4.58 20.85 4.26
N GLU A 75 3.77 20.97 3.20
CA GLU A 75 3.04 22.19 2.87
C GLU A 75 1.85 22.39 3.81
N VAL A 76 1.11 21.32 4.13
CA VAL A 76 0.02 21.37 5.12
C VAL A 76 0.56 21.81 6.48
N ASP A 77 1.63 21.16 6.95
CA ASP A 77 2.21 21.45 8.27
C ASP A 77 2.63 22.92 8.37
N ALA A 78 3.31 23.44 7.33
CA ALA A 78 3.74 24.84 7.29
C ALA A 78 2.57 25.83 7.26
N GLU A 79 1.47 25.53 6.54
CA GLU A 79 0.30 26.40 6.46
C GLU A 79 -0.53 26.39 7.76
N VAL A 80 -0.72 25.21 8.36
CA VAL A 80 -1.45 25.04 9.62
C VAL A 80 -0.70 25.69 10.79
N GLU A 81 0.62 25.48 10.89
CA GLU A 81 1.46 26.11 11.92
C GLU A 81 1.40 27.64 11.82
N LYS A 82 1.34 28.18 10.59
CA LYS A 82 1.23 29.61 10.36
C LYS A 82 -0.14 30.16 10.78
N ASN A 83 -1.24 29.54 10.32
CA ASN A 83 -2.61 29.93 10.67
C ASN A 83 -3.63 28.86 10.24
N GLU A 84 -3.99 27.97 11.16
CA GLU A 84 -5.01 26.93 10.96
C GLU A 84 -6.37 27.47 10.47
N ALA A 85 -6.85 28.60 11.00
CA ALA A 85 -8.14 29.15 10.58
C ALA A 85 -8.14 29.60 9.12
N ALA A 86 -7.04 30.20 8.67
CA ALA A 86 -6.84 30.58 7.26
C ALA A 86 -6.68 29.36 6.35
N PHE A 87 -6.03 28.30 6.84
CA PHE A 87 -5.94 27.03 6.12
C PHE A 87 -7.32 26.39 5.94
N ILE A 88 -8.16 26.38 6.97
CA ILE A 88 -9.55 25.90 6.88
C ILE A 88 -10.33 26.70 5.83
N ASP A 89 -10.20 28.03 5.79
CA ASP A 89 -10.86 28.88 4.78
C ASP A 89 -10.32 28.62 3.37
N LYS A 90 -9.03 28.31 3.24
CA LYS A 90 -8.41 27.85 1.97
C LYS A 90 -9.06 26.55 1.50
N VAL A 91 -9.16 25.52 2.36
CA VAL A 91 -9.80 24.24 2.00
C VAL A 91 -11.23 24.45 1.50
N ILE A 92 -12.02 25.31 2.16
CA ILE A 92 -13.39 25.62 1.73
C ILE A 92 -13.42 26.35 0.37
N SER A 93 -12.52 27.30 0.15
CA SER A 93 -12.57 28.18 -1.03
C SER A 93 -11.90 27.60 -2.28
N THR A 94 -10.89 26.73 -2.12
CA THR A 94 -10.13 26.15 -3.23
C THR A 94 -10.28 24.65 -3.36
N GLY A 95 -10.79 23.98 -2.34
CA GLY A 95 -11.02 22.54 -2.35
C GLY A 95 -12.21 22.11 -3.20
N GLN A 96 -12.34 20.80 -3.38
CA GLN A 96 -13.47 20.19 -4.06
C GLN A 96 -14.59 19.89 -3.05
N LYS A 97 -15.82 20.20 -3.43
CA LYS A 97 -17.00 19.93 -2.60
C LYS A 97 -17.47 18.49 -2.79
N ILE A 98 -17.75 17.80 -1.69
CA ILE A 98 -18.41 16.48 -1.68
C ILE A 98 -19.86 16.67 -1.25
N SER A 99 -20.78 16.01 -1.94
CA SER A 99 -22.19 15.95 -1.54
C SER A 99 -22.34 14.99 -0.37
N VAL A 100 -22.85 15.51 0.76
CA VAL A 100 -23.15 14.74 1.97
C VAL A 100 -24.54 15.13 2.47
N ASN A 101 -25.24 14.22 3.15
CA ASN A 101 -26.53 14.50 3.79
C ASN A 101 -26.52 14.13 5.28
N GLY A 102 -25.92 15.00 6.11
CA GLY A 102 -25.79 14.75 7.53
C GLY A 102 -24.83 13.59 7.80
N ALA A 103 -25.27 12.60 8.59
CA ALA A 103 -24.45 11.46 8.97
C ALA A 103 -24.35 10.45 7.83
N GLU A 104 -23.22 10.45 7.12
CA GLU A 104 -23.01 9.65 5.91
C GLU A 104 -21.55 9.24 5.78
N ASN A 105 -21.31 8.17 5.02
CA ASN A 105 -19.97 7.80 4.55
C ASN A 105 -19.93 7.99 3.04
N VAL A 106 -19.03 8.84 2.56
CA VAL A 106 -18.79 9.03 1.13
C VAL A 106 -17.37 8.61 0.80
N GLU A 107 -17.21 7.82 -0.25
CA GLU A 107 -15.91 7.35 -0.73
C GLU A 107 -15.59 7.93 -2.11
N ILE A 108 -14.34 8.33 -2.29
CA ILE A 108 -13.80 8.75 -3.59
C ILE A 108 -12.44 8.10 -3.81
N ASN A 109 -12.05 7.98 -5.07
CA ASN A 109 -10.69 7.59 -5.43
C ASN A 109 -9.89 8.84 -5.78
N LEU A 110 -8.75 9.03 -5.13
CA LEU A 110 -7.74 9.96 -5.58
C LEU A 110 -6.67 9.17 -6.31
N ILE A 111 -6.33 9.62 -7.52
CA ILE A 111 -5.44 8.91 -8.44
C ILE A 111 -4.14 9.69 -8.59
N ASP A 112 -3.06 8.96 -8.85
CA ASP A 112 -1.75 9.52 -9.21
C ASP A 112 -1.22 10.51 -8.16
N ILE A 113 -1.37 10.16 -6.88
CA ILE A 113 -0.78 10.91 -5.77
C ILE A 113 0.65 10.41 -5.56
N HIS A 114 1.60 11.35 -5.53
CA HIS A 114 3.03 11.07 -5.40
C HIS A 114 3.62 11.72 -4.14
N GLY A 115 4.47 10.99 -3.43
CA GLY A 115 5.12 11.46 -2.20
C GLY A 115 4.19 11.50 -0.99
N ALA A 116 4.71 12.02 0.13
CA ALA A 116 3.95 12.15 1.37
C ALA A 116 2.94 13.29 1.25
N ASN A 117 1.66 12.95 1.20
CA ASN A 117 0.54 13.87 1.09
C ASN A 117 -0.37 13.80 2.31
N THR A 118 -0.96 14.94 2.64
CA THR A 118 -2.04 15.03 3.63
C THR A 118 -3.31 15.41 2.90
N ILE A 119 -4.31 14.54 3.00
CA ILE A 119 -5.67 14.76 2.51
C ILE A 119 -6.45 15.44 3.63
N CYS A 120 -6.84 16.69 3.41
CA CYS A 120 -7.55 17.53 4.36
C CYS A 120 -9.01 17.67 3.94
N ALA A 121 -9.92 17.57 4.90
CA ALA A 121 -11.35 17.77 4.72
C ALA A 121 -11.89 18.74 5.76
N VAL A 122 -12.73 19.68 5.34
CA VAL A 122 -13.43 20.59 6.24
C VAL A 122 -14.92 20.31 6.19
N ALA A 123 -15.48 19.91 7.33
CA ALA A 123 -16.92 19.86 7.55
C ALA A 123 -17.44 21.25 7.92
N VAL A 124 -18.56 21.66 7.32
CA VAL A 124 -19.28 22.90 7.60
C VAL A 124 -20.71 22.56 8.01
N GLY A 125 -21.23 23.26 9.01
CA GLY A 125 -22.58 23.06 9.51
C GLY A 125 -22.82 23.75 10.85
N ASN A 126 -24.08 24.05 11.20
CA ASN A 126 -24.47 24.73 12.45
C ASN A 126 -23.68 26.01 12.81
N GLY A 127 -23.14 26.72 11.81
CA GLY A 127 -22.31 27.92 12.02
C GLY A 127 -20.85 27.63 12.43
N GLY A 128 -20.45 26.36 12.48
CA GLY A 128 -19.11 25.89 12.76
C GLY A 128 -18.39 25.33 11.53
N LYS A 129 -17.08 25.11 11.69
CA LYS A 129 -16.21 24.44 10.72
C LYS A 129 -15.18 23.59 11.45
N THR A 130 -14.91 22.38 10.96
CA THR A 130 -13.95 21.46 11.59
C THR A 130 -13.10 20.76 10.54
N LEU A 131 -11.79 20.71 10.79
CA LEU A 131 -10.80 20.05 9.95
C LEU A 131 -10.63 18.60 10.38
N GLY A 132 -10.73 17.67 9.42
CA GLY A 132 -10.27 16.29 9.51
C GLY A 132 -9.18 16.04 8.48
N SER A 133 -8.29 15.08 8.73
CA SER A 133 -7.25 14.74 7.77
C SER A 133 -6.81 13.28 7.87
N ALA A 134 -6.21 12.80 6.78
CA ALA A 134 -5.51 11.54 6.70
C ALA A 134 -4.25 11.71 5.84
N THR A 135 -3.26 10.85 6.03
CA THR A 135 -2.03 10.86 5.22
C THR A 135 -2.03 9.71 4.23
N PHE A 136 -1.34 9.92 3.11
CA PHE A 136 -1.06 8.91 2.10
C PHE A 136 0.35 9.12 1.57
N LEU A 137 1.11 8.04 1.40
CA LEU A 137 2.43 8.07 0.79
C LEU A 137 2.35 7.42 -0.58
N GLY A 138 2.36 8.26 -1.61
CA GLY A 138 2.51 7.83 -3.00
C GLY A 138 3.94 7.39 -3.28
N LEU A 139 4.12 6.21 -3.89
CA LEU A 139 5.42 5.62 -4.16
C LEU A 139 5.87 5.86 -5.60
N ASP A 140 6.97 6.58 -5.76
CA ASP A 140 7.66 6.72 -7.03
C ASP A 140 8.74 5.68 -7.19
N TRP A 141 8.94 5.27 -8.44
CA TRP A 141 9.83 4.16 -8.79
C TRP A 141 10.81 4.58 -9.88
N GLU A 142 12.08 4.22 -9.70
CA GLU A 142 13.11 4.37 -10.70
C GLU A 142 13.45 3.00 -11.30
N GLN A 143 13.28 2.88 -12.62
CA GLN A 143 13.65 1.66 -13.33
C GLN A 143 15.17 1.47 -13.31
N LYS A 144 15.61 0.28 -12.87
CA LYS A 144 17.03 -0.11 -12.85
C LYS A 144 17.38 -1.05 -13.98
N LYS A 145 16.57 -2.08 -14.20
CA LYS A 145 16.79 -3.05 -15.27
C LYS A 145 15.46 -3.56 -15.83
N LEU A 146 15.46 -3.88 -17.12
CA LEU A 146 14.44 -4.74 -17.72
C LEU A 146 14.88 -6.19 -17.61
N GLY A 147 13.93 -7.12 -17.61
CA GLY A 147 14.20 -8.54 -17.54
C GLY A 147 12.96 -9.38 -17.74
N THR A 148 13.10 -10.68 -17.50
CA THR A 148 11.97 -11.61 -17.51
C THR A 148 11.79 -12.20 -16.12
N PHE A 149 10.54 -12.19 -15.64
CA PHE A 149 10.13 -12.90 -14.44
C PHE A 149 9.59 -14.28 -14.81
N TYR A 150 10.23 -15.33 -14.29
CA TYR A 150 9.91 -16.73 -14.55
C TYR A 150 9.25 -17.36 -13.34
N ILE A 151 8.11 -18.00 -13.57
CA ILE A 151 7.38 -18.78 -12.57
C ILE A 151 7.17 -20.19 -13.09
N GLN A 152 7.43 -21.18 -12.25
CA GLN A 152 7.08 -22.56 -12.53
C GLN A 152 6.32 -23.14 -11.36
N GLN A 153 5.08 -23.54 -11.57
CA GLN A 153 4.26 -24.19 -10.54
C GLN A 153 3.41 -25.28 -11.17
N ALA A 154 3.23 -26.41 -10.48
CA ALA A 154 2.47 -27.54 -11.01
C ALA A 154 1.01 -27.18 -11.38
N PHE A 155 0.40 -26.22 -10.68
CA PHE A 155 -1.02 -25.88 -10.81
C PHE A 155 -1.32 -24.76 -11.84
N ILE A 156 -0.33 -23.96 -12.24
CA ILE A 156 -0.45 -22.91 -13.30
C ILE A 156 0.49 -23.12 -14.49
N GLY A 157 1.37 -24.13 -14.42
CA GLY A 157 2.40 -24.40 -15.41
C GLY A 157 3.58 -23.45 -15.31
N THR A 158 4.31 -23.32 -16.42
CA THR A 158 5.40 -22.34 -16.58
C THR A 158 4.83 -21.05 -17.15
N LYS A 159 5.18 -19.92 -16.54
CA LYS A 159 4.87 -18.56 -16.97
C LYS A 159 6.16 -17.75 -17.07
N SER A 160 6.19 -16.85 -18.03
CA SER A 160 7.25 -15.86 -18.17
C SER A 160 6.63 -14.53 -18.57
N THR A 161 7.00 -13.47 -17.88
CA THR A 161 6.49 -12.11 -18.13
C THR A 161 7.66 -11.15 -18.29
N GLU A 162 7.62 -10.28 -19.30
CA GLU A 162 8.54 -9.14 -19.33
C GLU A 162 8.22 -8.22 -18.16
N ALA A 163 9.25 -7.86 -17.40
CA ALA A 163 9.12 -7.14 -16.15
C ALA A 163 10.26 -6.14 -15.99
N ALA A 164 10.08 -5.17 -15.09
CA ALA A 164 11.12 -4.21 -14.75
C ALA A 164 11.49 -4.33 -13.27
N LEU A 165 12.79 -4.39 -12.98
CA LEU A 165 13.30 -4.16 -11.64
C LEU A 165 13.33 -2.66 -11.40
N GLU A 166 12.61 -2.21 -10.39
CA GLU A 166 12.54 -0.81 -9.99
C GLU A 166 12.86 -0.65 -8.50
N VAL A 167 13.41 0.49 -8.13
CA VAL A 167 13.65 0.89 -6.73
C VAL A 167 12.78 2.08 -6.38
N CYS A 168 12.26 2.11 -5.16
CA CYS A 168 11.51 3.25 -4.66
C CYS A 168 12.44 4.47 -4.53
N THR A 169 11.99 5.64 -4.97
CA THR A 169 12.79 6.87 -4.94
C THR A 169 12.96 7.43 -3.52
N THR A 170 12.05 7.07 -2.60
CA THR A 170 12.05 7.55 -1.21
C THR A 170 12.59 6.50 -0.22
N ASP A 171 12.59 5.22 -0.60
CA ASP A 171 13.17 4.14 0.19
C ASP A 171 14.10 3.26 -0.68
N PRO A 172 15.43 3.44 -0.60
CA PRO A 172 16.39 2.68 -1.40
C PRO A 172 16.50 1.21 -1.00
N SER A 173 15.78 0.76 0.04
CA SER A 173 15.66 -0.64 0.43
C SER A 173 14.37 -1.30 -0.08
N LEU A 174 13.44 -0.52 -0.62
CA LEU A 174 12.20 -1.01 -1.22
C LEU A 174 12.36 -1.12 -2.73
N TYR A 175 12.29 -2.34 -3.24
CA TYR A 175 12.31 -2.66 -4.67
C TYR A 175 10.96 -3.21 -5.09
N ARG A 176 10.72 -3.27 -6.40
CA ARG A 176 9.67 -4.10 -6.97
C ARG A 176 10.10 -4.73 -8.28
N ILE A 177 9.51 -5.87 -8.58
CA ILE A 177 9.41 -6.38 -9.95
C ILE A 177 8.08 -5.89 -10.50
N LYS A 178 8.14 -4.83 -11.31
CA LYS A 178 6.97 -4.27 -11.99
C LYS A 178 6.41 -5.31 -12.96
N ASP A 179 5.09 -5.48 -12.93
CA ASP A 179 4.31 -6.40 -13.77
C ASP A 179 4.75 -7.87 -13.67
N ALA A 180 5.27 -8.28 -12.51
CA ALA A 180 5.72 -9.66 -12.25
C ALA A 180 4.68 -10.72 -12.68
N PHE A 181 3.40 -10.50 -12.38
CA PHE A 181 2.30 -11.43 -12.72
C PHE A 181 1.45 -10.98 -13.92
N GLY A 182 1.91 -9.96 -14.66
CA GLY A 182 1.18 -9.27 -15.72
C GLY A 182 0.95 -7.80 -15.40
N GLU A 183 0.46 -7.05 -16.39
CA GLU A 183 0.19 -5.60 -16.29
C GLU A 183 -0.63 -5.26 -15.04
N GLY A 184 -0.11 -4.36 -14.20
CA GLY A 184 -0.73 -3.92 -12.95
C GLY A 184 -0.46 -4.82 -11.74
N TYR A 185 0.09 -6.02 -11.93
CA TYR A 185 0.37 -6.98 -10.86
C TYR A 185 1.86 -7.05 -10.55
N SER A 186 2.36 -5.99 -9.93
CA SER A 186 3.75 -5.84 -9.48
C SER A 186 3.99 -6.52 -8.13
N MET A 187 5.24 -6.93 -7.86
CA MET A 187 5.63 -7.55 -6.59
C MET A 187 6.69 -6.73 -5.86
N LYS A 188 6.39 -6.29 -4.64
CA LYS A 188 7.33 -5.53 -3.79
C LYS A 188 8.31 -6.43 -3.06
N MET A 189 9.51 -5.91 -2.86
CA MET A 189 10.66 -6.58 -2.25
C MET A 189 11.31 -5.64 -1.24
N GLN A 190 11.18 -5.94 0.05
CA GLN A 190 11.84 -5.17 1.11
C GLN A 190 13.19 -5.80 1.41
N LEU A 191 14.29 -5.20 0.93
CA LEU A 191 15.64 -5.67 1.22
C LEU A 191 15.92 -5.56 2.71
N LEU A 192 16.61 -6.58 3.22
CA LEU A 192 17.08 -6.68 4.58
C LEU A 192 18.56 -6.33 4.66
N ASN A 193 19.01 -5.85 5.81
CA ASN A 193 20.43 -5.75 6.11
C ASN A 193 20.99 -7.12 6.54
N LYS A 194 20.80 -8.13 5.68
CA LYS A 194 21.27 -9.51 5.83
C LYS A 194 21.68 -10.05 4.47
N GLN A 195 22.70 -10.89 4.46
CA GLN A 195 23.24 -11.50 3.25
C GLN A 195 23.29 -13.02 3.39
N GLY A 196 23.18 -13.70 2.26
CA GLY A 196 23.47 -15.10 2.09
C GLY A 196 24.51 -15.28 0.99
N GLN A 197 24.94 -16.52 0.78
CA GLN A 197 25.88 -16.86 -0.27
C GLN A 197 25.59 -18.27 -0.78
N ASP A 198 25.63 -18.42 -2.09
CA ASP A 198 25.57 -19.70 -2.78
C ASP A 198 26.61 -19.77 -3.91
N GLU A 199 26.42 -20.71 -4.84
CA GLU A 199 27.32 -20.95 -5.97
C GLU A 199 27.32 -19.77 -6.97
N ASP A 200 26.24 -19.01 -7.05
CA ASP A 200 26.07 -17.89 -7.98
C ASP A 200 26.59 -16.56 -7.40
N GLY A 201 26.72 -16.47 -6.07
CA GLY A 201 27.44 -15.38 -5.41
C GLY A 201 26.84 -14.95 -4.08
N VAL A 202 27.16 -13.72 -3.67
CA VAL A 202 26.59 -13.09 -2.46
C VAL A 202 25.30 -12.37 -2.84
N TYR A 203 24.22 -12.67 -2.11
CA TYR A 203 22.92 -12.04 -2.32
C TYR A 203 22.45 -11.31 -1.06
N THR A 204 21.66 -10.25 -1.26
CA THR A 204 20.95 -9.55 -0.18
C THR A 204 19.59 -10.21 0.02
N LEU A 205 19.24 -10.54 1.26
CA LEU A 205 17.95 -11.14 1.58
C LEU A 205 16.84 -10.08 1.47
N PHE A 206 15.62 -10.50 1.14
CA PHE A 206 14.47 -9.61 1.14
C PHE A 206 13.16 -10.30 1.57
N ARG A 207 12.20 -9.49 2.03
CA ARG A 207 10.84 -9.90 2.39
C ARG A 207 9.86 -9.51 1.29
N ILE A 208 8.82 -10.32 1.12
CA ILE A 208 7.76 -10.14 0.13
C ILE A 208 6.43 -10.16 0.90
N PRO A 209 5.75 -9.01 1.06
CA PRO A 209 4.41 -8.98 1.67
C PRO A 209 3.38 -9.65 0.74
N ALA A 210 2.14 -9.79 1.20
CA ALA A 210 1.09 -10.34 0.35
C ALA A 210 0.95 -9.51 -0.93
N THR A 211 0.92 -10.20 -2.06
CA THR A 211 0.86 -9.63 -3.39
C THR A 211 -0.19 -10.38 -4.19
N HIS A 212 -1.15 -9.64 -4.75
CA HIS A 212 -2.20 -10.22 -5.58
C HIS A 212 -1.68 -10.60 -6.96
N THR A 213 -2.34 -11.57 -7.59
CA THR A 213 -2.12 -11.95 -9.00
C THR A 213 -3.45 -11.91 -9.75
N PRO A 214 -3.45 -11.85 -11.10
CA PRO A 214 -4.69 -11.94 -11.88
C PRO A 214 -5.24 -13.37 -11.97
N TRP A 215 -4.59 -14.34 -11.31
CA TRP A 215 -4.84 -15.76 -11.54
C TRP A 215 -5.78 -16.34 -10.50
N LYS A 216 -6.43 -17.43 -10.89
CA LYS A 216 -7.25 -18.27 -10.01
C LYS A 216 -6.76 -19.70 -10.11
N VAL A 217 -6.97 -20.48 -9.06
CA VAL A 217 -6.61 -21.91 -9.03
C VAL A 217 -7.85 -22.75 -8.80
N LYS A 218 -8.05 -23.81 -9.60
CA LYS A 218 -9.13 -24.76 -9.37
C LYS A 218 -8.68 -25.83 -8.38
N LEU A 219 -9.37 -25.89 -7.24
CA LEU A 219 -9.08 -26.87 -6.20
C LEU A 219 -9.88 -28.16 -6.38
N GLN A 220 -9.44 -29.24 -5.73
CA GLN A 220 -10.07 -30.57 -5.85
C GLN A 220 -11.53 -30.57 -5.38
N ASN A 221 -11.89 -29.71 -4.42
CA ASN A 221 -13.25 -29.55 -3.92
C ASN A 221 -14.16 -28.75 -4.88
N GLY A 222 -13.66 -28.35 -6.05
CA GLY A 222 -14.40 -27.63 -7.08
C GLY A 222 -14.40 -26.10 -6.95
N THR A 223 -13.85 -25.53 -5.87
CA THR A 223 -13.76 -24.07 -5.73
C THR A 223 -12.66 -23.51 -6.65
N THR A 224 -12.81 -22.23 -7.02
CA THR A 224 -11.84 -21.52 -7.87
C THR A 224 -11.48 -20.17 -7.25
N PRO A 225 -10.77 -20.17 -6.12
CA PRO A 225 -10.35 -18.95 -5.42
C PRO A 225 -9.30 -18.15 -6.21
N ASP A 226 -9.19 -16.86 -5.85
CA ASP A 226 -8.11 -15.99 -6.29
C ASP A 226 -6.77 -16.45 -5.72
N LEU A 227 -5.74 -16.28 -6.53
CA LEU A 227 -4.39 -16.66 -6.21
C LEU A 227 -3.57 -15.42 -5.84
N TRP A 228 -2.84 -15.50 -4.73
CA TRP A 228 -1.94 -14.46 -4.26
C TRP A 228 -0.67 -15.09 -3.69
N VAL A 229 0.37 -14.30 -3.47
CA VAL A 229 1.67 -14.79 -2.99
C VAL A 229 2.16 -13.98 -1.81
N GLN A 230 3.03 -14.57 -1.01
CA GLN A 230 3.84 -13.90 0.02
C GLN A 230 5.11 -14.71 0.26
N ASP A 231 6.09 -14.14 0.97
CA ASP A 231 7.22 -14.96 1.42
C ASP A 231 6.80 -16.02 2.47
N ILE A 232 7.56 -17.10 2.53
CA ILE A 232 7.32 -18.23 3.44
C ILE A 232 7.36 -17.80 4.90
N GLY A 233 8.16 -16.78 5.24
CA GLY A 233 8.25 -16.28 6.61
C GLY A 233 6.96 -15.62 7.09
N TYR A 234 6.27 -14.86 6.24
CA TYR A 234 4.95 -14.30 6.55
C TYR A 234 3.90 -15.40 6.63
N TRP A 235 3.90 -16.33 5.67
CA TRP A 235 2.97 -17.46 5.70
C TRP A 235 3.07 -18.29 6.99
N GLN A 236 4.29 -18.60 7.44
CA GLN A 236 4.54 -19.37 8.66
C GLN A 236 4.45 -18.55 9.95
N GLY A 237 4.29 -17.23 9.86
CA GLY A 237 4.36 -16.33 11.03
C GLY A 237 5.74 -16.34 11.70
N ASN A 238 6.79 -16.72 10.98
CA ASN A 238 8.14 -16.83 11.51
C ASN A 238 9.17 -16.32 10.47
N ALA A 239 9.77 -15.16 10.74
CA ALA A 239 10.75 -14.55 9.85
C ALA A 239 12.02 -15.39 9.66
N SER A 240 12.35 -16.31 10.57
CA SER A 240 13.60 -17.10 10.52
C SER A 240 13.70 -17.95 9.25
N PHE A 241 12.57 -18.38 8.67
CA PHE A 241 12.54 -19.08 7.38
C PHE A 241 13.23 -18.28 6.27
N VAL A 242 13.07 -16.95 6.30
CA VAL A 242 13.72 -16.07 5.33
C VAL A 242 15.07 -15.57 5.83
N THR A 243 15.25 -15.36 7.13
CA THR A 243 16.43 -14.65 7.64
C THR A 243 17.62 -15.50 8.06
N ASP A 244 17.44 -16.81 8.19
CA ASP A 244 18.46 -17.73 8.74
C ASP A 244 19.09 -18.62 7.65
N VAL A 245 18.79 -18.35 6.37
CA VAL A 245 19.39 -19.01 5.20
C VAL A 245 19.23 -20.53 5.29
N THR A 246 17.98 -20.98 5.18
CA THR A 246 17.59 -22.40 5.36
C THR A 246 17.07 -23.04 4.07
N GLY A 247 17.16 -22.33 2.94
CA GLY A 247 16.63 -22.73 1.63
C GLY A 247 15.25 -22.16 1.31
N TYR A 248 14.67 -21.36 2.20
CA TYR A 248 13.37 -20.70 2.05
C TYR A 248 13.47 -19.17 1.94
N GLU A 249 14.69 -18.64 1.93
CA GLU A 249 14.95 -17.22 1.75
C GLU A 249 14.73 -16.76 0.32
N ASN A 250 14.55 -15.45 0.16
CA ASN A 250 14.61 -14.79 -1.14
C ASN A 250 15.93 -14.04 -1.22
N GLY A 251 16.56 -14.02 -2.39
CA GLY A 251 17.88 -13.42 -2.57
C GLY A 251 17.95 -12.53 -3.81
N PHE A 252 18.56 -11.36 -3.65
CA PHE A 252 18.80 -10.38 -4.69
C PHE A 252 20.30 -10.18 -4.89
N TYR A 253 20.80 -10.54 -6.07
CA TYR A 253 22.19 -10.33 -6.45
C TYR A 253 22.31 -8.91 -7.02
N LYS A 254 22.91 -8.01 -6.23
CA LYS A 254 23.00 -6.59 -6.60
C LYS A 254 23.88 -6.34 -7.82
N ASP A 255 24.86 -7.21 -8.06
CA ASP A 255 25.88 -7.00 -9.08
C ASP A 255 25.28 -7.12 -10.50
N ASP A 256 24.44 -8.12 -10.74
CA ASP A 256 23.78 -8.32 -12.02
C ASP A 256 22.30 -7.93 -12.01
N GLY A 257 21.69 -7.72 -10.84
CA GLY A 257 20.28 -7.37 -10.67
C GLY A 257 19.33 -8.56 -10.75
N SER A 258 19.84 -9.79 -10.75
CA SER A 258 19.03 -11.00 -10.72
C SER A 258 18.48 -11.29 -9.32
N ALA A 259 17.37 -12.02 -9.25
CA ALA A 259 16.76 -12.39 -7.99
C ALA A 259 16.09 -13.76 -8.05
N PHE A 260 16.10 -14.47 -6.92
CA PHE A 260 15.32 -15.69 -6.72
C PHE A 260 14.29 -15.50 -5.60
N PHE A 261 13.15 -16.18 -5.76
CA PHE A 261 11.96 -15.97 -4.96
C PHE A 261 11.42 -17.30 -4.46
N ARG A 262 11.51 -17.54 -3.15
CA ARG A 262 10.90 -18.68 -2.44
C ARG A 262 9.57 -18.21 -1.83
N ILE A 263 8.53 -18.25 -2.65
CA ILE A 263 7.21 -17.71 -2.34
C ILE A 263 6.19 -18.81 -2.02
N ALA A 264 5.34 -18.54 -1.03
CA ALA A 264 4.14 -19.32 -0.77
C ALA A 264 3.00 -18.82 -1.65
N TRP A 265 2.42 -19.73 -2.43
CA TRP A 265 1.23 -19.50 -3.24
C TRP A 265 -0.02 -19.80 -2.43
N MET A 266 -0.90 -18.83 -2.33
CA MET A 266 -2.06 -18.84 -1.45
C MET A 266 -3.36 -18.80 -2.27
N ALA A 267 -4.36 -19.58 -1.86
CA ALA A 267 -5.63 -19.71 -2.56
C ALA A 267 -6.79 -19.13 -1.72
N GLY A 268 -7.12 -17.86 -1.94
CA GLY A 268 -8.08 -17.12 -1.11
C GLY A 268 -7.78 -17.32 0.38
N ASP A 269 -8.82 -17.61 1.17
CA ASP A 269 -8.71 -17.92 2.61
C ASP A 269 -8.42 -19.40 2.88
N MET A 270 -8.21 -20.22 1.85
CA MET A 270 -8.03 -21.67 1.99
C MET A 270 -6.60 -22.08 2.35
N GLY A 271 -5.65 -21.14 2.30
CA GLY A 271 -4.25 -21.36 2.68
C GLY A 271 -3.32 -21.63 1.49
N CYS A 272 -2.13 -22.16 1.82
CA CYS A 272 -1.05 -22.38 0.86
C CYS A 272 -1.31 -23.61 -0.01
N VAL A 273 -1.10 -23.46 -1.32
CA VAL A 273 -1.24 -24.54 -2.33
C VAL A 273 0.10 -24.98 -2.94
N SER A 274 1.16 -24.18 -2.80
CA SER A 274 2.52 -24.53 -3.22
C SER A 274 3.54 -23.58 -2.62
N TYR A 275 4.74 -24.08 -2.30
CA TYR A 275 5.87 -23.24 -1.85
C TYR A 275 7.25 -23.80 -2.26
N ASP A 276 7.28 -24.88 -3.05
CA ASP A 276 8.50 -25.68 -3.24
C ASP A 276 9.38 -25.17 -4.39
N THR A 277 8.74 -24.63 -5.44
CA THR A 277 9.44 -24.23 -6.68
C THR A 277 9.76 -22.74 -6.65
N PRO A 278 11.04 -22.35 -6.76
CA PRO A 278 11.43 -20.95 -6.79
C PRO A 278 10.99 -20.27 -8.09
N SER A 279 10.73 -18.97 -8.01
CA SER A 279 10.59 -18.09 -9.17
C SER A 279 11.86 -17.26 -9.33
N TYR A 280 12.10 -16.70 -10.51
CA TYR A 280 13.35 -15.99 -10.82
C TYR A 280 13.07 -14.72 -11.61
N PHE A 281 13.81 -13.66 -11.31
CA PHE A 281 13.95 -12.51 -12.19
C PHE A 281 15.33 -12.55 -12.83
N VAL A 282 15.37 -12.58 -14.16
CA VAL A 282 16.60 -12.56 -14.94
C VAL A 282 16.63 -11.27 -15.76
N PRO A 283 17.52 -10.32 -15.43
CA PRO A 283 17.70 -9.10 -16.19
C PRO A 283 18.17 -9.38 -17.62
N TYR A 284 17.82 -8.49 -18.55
CA TYR A 284 18.44 -8.44 -19.87
C TYR A 284 19.89 -7.96 -19.75
N GLU A 285 20.74 -8.41 -20.69
CA GLU A 285 22.13 -7.95 -20.83
C GLU A 285 22.23 -6.46 -21.18
#